data_AF-A0A9D6EDZ7-F1
#
_entry.id   AF-A0A9D6EDZ7-F1
#
_cell.length_a   1.000
_cell.length_b   1.000
_cell.length_c   1.000
_cell.angle_alpha   90.00
_cell.angle_beta   90.00
_cell.angle_gamma   90.00
#
_symmetry.space_group_name_H-M   'P 1'
#
loop_
_entity.id
_entity.type
_entity.pdbx_description
1 polymer ?
#
loop_
_entity_poly.entity_id
_entity_poly.type
_entity_poly.pdbx_seq_one_letter_code
_entity_poly.pdbx_strand_id
1 'polypeptide(L)'
;MRWRSVWGLALAAGLAAPVAQGQDSRPGIAVFPFENGGSYGQDQENFDALQVGLQQMLITEFAQNPQLRIVERGRIKDLLAEQDLGASGRVDANTAAKLGKIVGARYVVLGGFIDFYGDFRIDARIVNVETTELVKVTKVSDKRDKLYGLIVNLAGSITRDVNLPPLPRQAMEQRESRQVPTEALQLYSRALVYADRGDTARAAELFNRAIEVFPEYTEAQEGLRQLKQG
;
A
#
# COMPACT_ATOMS: atom_id res chain seq x y z
N MET A 1 29.84 4.21 -77.76
CA MET A 1 29.85 3.21 -76.68
C MET A 1 30.31 3.89 -75.39
N ARG A 2 29.39 4.22 -74.47
CA ARG A 2 29.64 4.56 -73.06
C ARG A 2 28.29 4.90 -72.39
N TRP A 3 27.66 3.87 -71.81
CA TRP A 3 26.53 4.02 -70.90
C TRP A 3 27.01 4.69 -69.60
N ARG A 4 26.24 5.65 -69.08
CA ARG A 4 26.36 6.12 -67.69
C ARG A 4 25.02 5.88 -67.02
N SER A 5 24.96 4.85 -66.19
CA SER A 5 23.80 4.50 -65.38
C SER A 5 23.66 5.49 -64.23
N VAL A 6 22.55 6.22 -64.16
CA VAL A 6 22.18 7.04 -63.00
C VAL A 6 21.43 6.11 -62.04
N TRP A 7 22.02 5.87 -60.87
CA TRP A 7 21.35 5.18 -59.77
C TRP A 7 20.51 6.21 -59.01
N GLY A 8 19.19 6.11 -59.11
CA GLY A 8 18.27 6.88 -58.29
C GLY A 8 18.23 6.30 -56.87
N LEU A 9 18.67 7.10 -55.89
CA LEU A 9 18.49 6.83 -54.46
C LEU A 9 17.02 7.12 -54.09
N ALA A 10 16.23 6.07 -53.93
CA ALA A 10 14.91 6.17 -53.31
C ALA A 10 15.09 6.27 -51.78
N LEU A 11 14.84 7.46 -51.22
CA LEU A 11 14.67 7.66 -49.78
C LEU A 11 13.35 7.01 -49.34
N ALA A 12 13.43 5.82 -48.74
CA ALA A 12 12.31 5.23 -48.02
C ALA A 12 12.17 5.96 -46.67
N ALA A 13 11.20 6.87 -46.58
CA ALA A 13 10.78 7.45 -45.31
C ALA A 13 10.07 6.37 -44.48
N GLY A 14 10.78 5.81 -43.49
CA GLY A 14 10.19 4.91 -42.51
C GLY A 14 9.19 5.66 -41.63
N LEU A 15 7.90 5.36 -41.79
CA LEU A 15 6.87 5.76 -40.84
C LEU A 15 7.10 4.99 -39.53
N ALA A 16 7.72 5.65 -38.54
CA ALA A 16 7.70 5.16 -37.18
C ALA A 16 6.25 5.24 -36.66
N ALA A 17 5.59 4.09 -36.53
CA ALA A 17 4.29 4.03 -35.88
C ALA A 17 4.44 4.52 -34.44
N PRO A 18 3.52 5.37 -33.94
CA PRO A 18 3.55 5.77 -32.54
C PRO A 18 3.36 4.51 -31.70
N VAL A 19 4.30 4.24 -30.79
CA VAL A 19 4.14 3.20 -29.79
C VAL A 19 2.96 3.63 -28.94
N ALA A 20 1.79 3.04 -29.17
CA ALA A 20 0.65 3.21 -28.29
C ALA A 20 1.10 2.73 -26.91
N GLN A 21 1.29 3.67 -25.97
CA GLN A 21 1.42 3.34 -24.55
C GLN A 21 0.11 2.65 -24.17
N GLY A 22 0.11 1.32 -24.15
CA GLY A 22 -1.06 0.55 -23.74
C GLY A 22 -1.51 1.03 -22.37
N GLN A 23 -2.77 1.44 -22.26
CA GLN A 23 -3.36 1.81 -20.98
C GLN A 23 -3.17 0.62 -20.01
N ASP A 24 -2.63 0.90 -18.82
CA ASP A 24 -2.44 -0.12 -17.78
C ASP A 24 -3.80 -0.72 -17.41
N SER A 25 -4.03 -1.96 -17.84
CA SER A 25 -5.30 -2.67 -17.68
C SER A 25 -5.40 -3.43 -16.36
N ARG A 26 -4.34 -3.41 -15.53
CA ARG A 26 -4.34 -4.06 -14.22
C ARG A 26 -5.36 -3.38 -13.30
N PRO A 27 -6.14 -4.15 -12.53
CA PRO A 27 -7.09 -3.58 -11.59
C PRO A 27 -6.34 -2.74 -10.54
N GLY A 28 -6.77 -1.49 -10.41
CA GLY A 28 -6.24 -0.56 -9.41
C GLY A 28 -6.77 -0.86 -8.02
N ILE A 29 -5.90 -0.86 -7.01
CA ILE A 29 -6.30 -0.94 -5.60
C ILE A 29 -5.69 0.22 -4.81
N ALA A 30 -6.52 0.90 -4.03
CA ALA A 30 -6.10 1.94 -3.10
C ALA A 30 -6.42 1.52 -1.67
N VAL A 31 -5.49 1.77 -0.76
CA VAL A 31 -5.64 1.48 0.66
C VAL A 31 -5.64 2.81 1.40
N PHE A 32 -6.68 3.06 2.19
CA PHE A 32 -6.78 4.24 3.04
C PHE A 32 -6.14 3.97 4.41
N PRO A 33 -5.77 5.02 5.17
CA PRO A 33 -5.42 4.86 6.57
C PRO A 33 -6.51 4.10 7.32
N PHE A 34 -6.11 3.16 8.16
CA PHE A 34 -7.06 2.40 8.97
C PHE A 34 -7.52 3.22 10.18
N GLU A 35 -8.75 3.03 10.63
CA GLU A 35 -9.27 3.65 11.85
C GLU A 35 -8.68 2.97 13.09
N ASN A 36 -8.15 3.76 14.03
CA ASN A 36 -7.74 3.26 15.33
C ASN A 36 -8.96 3.10 16.26
N GLY A 37 -9.31 1.85 16.57
CA GLY A 37 -10.37 1.49 17.52
C GLY A 37 -9.93 1.41 18.99
N GLY A 38 -8.64 1.65 19.27
CA GLY A 38 -8.05 1.68 20.61
C GLY A 38 -7.36 0.37 21.02
N SER A 39 -6.56 0.46 22.08
CA SER A 39 -5.91 -0.67 22.74
C SER A 39 -6.03 -0.55 24.26
N TYR A 40 -6.27 -1.67 24.92
CA TYR A 40 -6.18 -1.76 26.38
C TYR A 40 -4.74 -2.13 26.80
N GLY A 41 -4.03 -1.17 27.39
CA GLY A 41 -2.71 -1.40 27.99
C GLY A 41 -1.52 -1.22 27.04
N GLN A 42 -1.68 -0.56 25.91
CA GLN A 42 -0.58 -0.14 25.04
C GLN A 42 -0.46 1.37 24.98
N ASP A 43 0.74 1.83 24.62
CA ASP A 43 1.01 3.24 24.36
C ASP A 43 0.15 3.76 23.19
N GLN A 44 -0.48 4.91 23.39
CA GLN A 44 -1.39 5.50 22.43
C GLN A 44 -0.69 5.92 21.13
N GLU A 45 0.54 6.45 21.22
CA GLU A 45 1.31 6.89 20.03
C GLU A 45 1.64 5.69 19.14
N ASN A 46 2.04 4.56 19.74
CA ASN A 46 2.29 3.32 19.00
C ASN A 46 1.05 2.85 18.24
N PHE A 47 -0.12 2.96 18.87
CA PHE A 47 -1.38 2.49 18.30
C PHE A 47 -1.93 3.45 17.24
N ASP A 48 -1.83 4.76 17.47
CA ASP A 48 -2.19 5.78 16.47
C ASP A 48 -1.33 5.69 15.21
N ALA A 49 -0.05 5.35 15.35
CA ALA A 49 0.84 5.15 14.22
C ALA A 49 0.46 3.96 13.32
N LEU A 50 -0.19 2.93 13.87
CA LEU A 50 -0.63 1.76 13.10
C LEU A 50 -1.66 2.11 12.03
N GLN A 51 -2.35 3.26 12.11
CA GLN A 51 -3.30 3.70 11.09
C GLN A 51 -2.63 3.81 9.71
N VAL A 52 -1.48 4.49 9.64
CA VAL A 52 -0.67 4.62 8.40
C VAL A 52 0.28 3.45 8.21
N GLY A 53 0.69 2.79 9.32
CA GLY A 53 1.50 1.58 9.29
C GLY A 53 0.79 0.43 8.56
N LEU A 54 -0.42 0.09 8.98
CA LEU A 54 -1.24 -0.96 8.34
C LEU A 54 -1.55 -0.63 6.89
N GLN A 55 -1.83 0.63 6.58
CA GLN A 55 -2.00 1.09 5.20
C GLN A 55 -0.77 0.76 4.35
N GLN A 56 0.42 1.17 4.80
CA GLN A 56 1.65 0.93 4.05
C GLN A 56 2.03 -0.55 3.97
N MET A 57 1.88 -1.30 5.06
CA MET A 57 2.19 -2.73 5.07
C MET A 57 1.25 -3.51 4.15
N LEU A 58 -0.04 -3.16 4.11
CA LEU A 58 -0.99 -3.81 3.20
C LEU A 58 -0.71 -3.45 1.74
N ILE A 59 -0.31 -2.21 1.45
CA ILE A 59 0.21 -1.80 0.13
C ILE A 59 1.41 -2.67 -0.28
N THR A 60 2.36 -2.91 0.65
CA THR A 60 3.52 -3.78 0.42
C THR A 60 3.13 -5.23 0.13
N GLU A 61 2.12 -5.77 0.82
CA GLU A 61 1.62 -7.13 0.52
C GLU A 61 0.96 -7.20 -0.86
N PHE A 62 0.15 -6.21 -1.24
CA PHE A 62 -0.45 -6.19 -2.58
C PHE A 62 0.58 -6.02 -3.69
N ALA A 63 1.69 -5.31 -3.43
CA ALA A 63 2.79 -5.15 -4.38
C ALA A 63 3.51 -6.47 -4.72
N GLN A 64 3.32 -7.53 -3.93
CA GLN A 64 3.81 -8.88 -4.27
C GLN A 64 3.12 -9.48 -5.49
N ASN A 65 2.01 -8.88 -5.96
CA ASN A 65 1.35 -9.28 -7.18
C ASN A 65 1.54 -8.24 -8.30
N PRO A 66 2.38 -8.52 -9.32
CA PRO A 66 2.62 -7.59 -10.42
C PRO A 66 1.39 -7.38 -11.31
N GLN A 67 0.35 -8.22 -11.18
CA GLN A 67 -0.92 -8.08 -11.90
C GLN A 67 -1.87 -7.07 -11.26
N LEU A 68 -1.54 -6.51 -10.10
CA LEU A 68 -2.27 -5.42 -9.47
C LEU A 68 -1.59 -4.08 -9.76
N ARG A 69 -2.40 -3.04 -9.94
CA ARG A 69 -1.90 -1.66 -9.98
C ARG A 69 -2.11 -1.03 -8.61
N ILE A 70 -1.03 -0.85 -7.86
CA ILE A 70 -1.12 -0.33 -6.49
C ILE A 70 -1.07 1.19 -6.51
N VAL A 71 -1.99 1.83 -5.78
CA VAL A 71 -1.93 3.27 -5.56
C VAL A 71 -0.97 3.56 -4.40
N GLU A 72 -0.01 4.44 -4.65
CA GLU A 72 0.97 4.85 -3.65
C GLU A 72 0.30 5.59 -2.49
N ARG A 73 0.82 5.35 -1.28
CA ARG A 73 0.32 5.95 -0.03
C ARG A 73 0.31 7.48 -0.06
N GLY A 74 1.37 8.08 -0.60
CA GLY A 74 1.51 9.55 -0.70
C GLY A 74 0.35 10.19 -1.46
N ARG A 75 -0.10 9.58 -2.57
CA ARG A 75 -1.24 10.12 -3.33
C ARG A 75 -2.54 10.14 -2.54
N ILE A 76 -2.78 9.11 -1.72
CA ILE A 76 -3.96 9.07 -0.85
C ILE A 76 -3.85 10.13 0.23
N LYS A 77 -2.67 10.30 0.84
CA LYS A 77 -2.40 11.32 1.83
C LYS A 77 -2.65 12.73 1.27
N ASP A 78 -2.12 13.04 0.09
CA ASP A 78 -2.27 14.35 -0.54
C ASP A 78 -3.74 14.65 -0.82
N LEU A 79 -4.49 13.68 -1.37
CA LEU A 79 -5.92 13.83 -1.62
C LEU A 79 -6.75 14.02 -0.34
N LEU A 80 -6.39 13.34 0.75
CA LEU A 80 -7.06 13.53 2.04
C LEU A 80 -6.76 14.91 2.63
N ALA A 81 -5.56 15.44 2.43
CA ALA A 81 -5.17 16.77 2.87
C ALA A 81 -5.91 17.87 2.06
N GLU A 82 -6.01 17.71 0.74
CA GLU A 82 -6.73 18.65 -0.14
C GLU A 82 -8.22 18.79 0.20
N GLN A 83 -8.85 17.72 0.66
CA GLN A 83 -10.28 17.72 1.00
C GLN A 83 -10.55 18.06 2.48
N ASP A 84 -9.52 18.42 3.25
CA ASP A 84 -9.59 18.62 4.71
C ASP A 84 -10.19 17.41 5.47
N LEU A 85 -10.01 16.21 4.89
CA LEU A 85 -10.53 14.95 5.43
C LEU A 85 -9.53 14.26 6.36
N GLY A 86 -8.28 14.76 6.43
CA GLY A 86 -7.23 14.20 7.28
C GLY A 86 -7.55 14.24 8.78
N ALA A 87 -8.42 15.16 9.23
CA ALA A 87 -8.73 15.38 10.64
C ALA A 87 -10.00 14.65 11.14
N SER A 88 -10.92 14.26 10.25
CA SER A 88 -12.20 13.67 10.65
C SER A 88 -12.12 12.19 11.02
N GLY A 89 -10.98 11.54 10.75
CA GLY A 89 -10.66 10.16 11.13
C GLY A 89 -11.50 9.08 10.45
N ARG A 90 -12.61 9.44 9.79
CA ARG A 90 -13.57 8.50 9.22
C ARG A 90 -13.97 8.92 7.81
N VAL A 91 -13.38 8.25 6.83
CA VAL A 91 -13.74 8.38 5.42
C VAL A 91 -14.87 7.40 5.12
N ASP A 92 -16.04 7.92 4.74
CA ASP A 92 -17.16 7.07 4.35
C ASP A 92 -16.94 6.43 2.96
N ALA A 93 -17.77 5.44 2.61
CA ALA A 93 -17.63 4.69 1.35
C ALA A 93 -17.80 5.59 0.12
N ASN A 94 -18.68 6.60 0.18
CA ASN A 94 -18.94 7.52 -0.93
C ASN A 94 -17.72 8.40 -1.22
N THR A 95 -17.12 8.92 -0.17
CA THR A 95 -15.94 9.77 -0.23
C THR A 95 -14.73 8.96 -0.67
N ALA A 96 -14.56 7.76 -0.12
CA ALA A 96 -13.51 6.84 -0.54
C ALA A 96 -13.64 6.45 -2.02
N ALA A 97 -14.85 6.17 -2.51
CA ALA A 97 -15.08 5.87 -3.92
C ALA A 97 -14.73 7.07 -4.82
N LYS A 98 -15.15 8.29 -4.46
CA LYS A 98 -14.77 9.51 -5.20
C LYS A 98 -13.25 9.69 -5.29
N LEU A 99 -12.55 9.57 -4.16
CA LEU A 99 -11.09 9.68 -4.11
C LEU A 99 -10.42 8.52 -4.87
N GLY A 100 -10.96 7.30 -4.75
CA GLY A 100 -10.55 6.12 -5.50
C GLY A 100 -10.60 6.36 -7.01
N LYS A 101 -11.65 7.04 -7.51
CA LYS A 101 -11.80 7.39 -8.92
C LYS A 101 -10.69 8.32 -9.40
N ILE A 102 -10.28 9.29 -8.58
CA ILE A 102 -9.19 10.23 -8.90
C ILE A 102 -7.86 9.51 -9.09
N VAL A 103 -7.57 8.51 -8.24
CA VAL A 103 -6.35 7.68 -8.34
C VAL A 103 -6.50 6.48 -9.30
N GLY A 104 -7.63 6.40 -10.01
CA GLY A 104 -7.99 5.32 -10.94
C GLY A 104 -8.16 3.95 -10.29
N ALA A 105 -8.32 3.88 -8.97
CA ALA A 105 -8.54 2.62 -8.28
C ALA A 105 -9.87 1.99 -8.73
N ARG A 106 -9.88 0.68 -8.91
CA ARG A 106 -11.10 -0.11 -9.11
C ARG A 106 -11.75 -0.46 -7.78
N TYR A 107 -10.91 -0.74 -6.77
CA TYR A 107 -11.35 -1.01 -5.41
C TYR A 107 -10.61 -0.10 -4.42
N VAL A 108 -11.34 0.34 -3.40
CA VAL A 108 -10.75 0.99 -2.23
C VAL A 108 -10.91 0.08 -1.01
N VAL A 109 -9.84 -0.04 -0.23
CA VAL A 109 -9.82 -0.75 1.04
C VAL A 109 -9.87 0.30 2.14
N LEU A 110 -10.97 0.27 2.88
CA LEU A 110 -11.15 0.97 4.14
C LEU A 110 -11.03 -0.06 5.27
N GLY A 111 -10.73 0.36 6.49
CA GLY A 111 -10.69 -0.59 7.59
C GLY A 111 -10.43 0.06 8.93
N GLY A 112 -10.40 -0.77 9.96
CA GLY A 112 -10.05 -0.38 11.30
C GLY A 112 -9.49 -1.57 12.08
N PHE A 113 -8.88 -1.27 13.22
CA PHE A 113 -8.30 -2.28 14.08
C PHE A 113 -8.56 -1.96 15.55
N ILE A 114 -8.55 -2.99 16.39
CA ILE A 114 -8.72 -2.88 17.84
C ILE A 114 -7.88 -3.97 18.53
N ASP A 115 -7.31 -3.63 19.69
CA ASP A 115 -6.62 -4.57 20.56
C ASP A 115 -7.35 -4.67 21.90
N PHE A 116 -7.88 -5.86 22.18
CA PHE A 116 -8.54 -6.18 23.44
C PHE A 116 -7.63 -7.09 24.28
N TYR A 117 -6.84 -6.50 25.16
CA TYR A 117 -5.93 -7.23 26.08
C TYR A 117 -5.00 -8.23 25.36
N GLY A 118 -4.50 -7.88 24.17
CA GLY A 118 -3.63 -8.71 23.35
C GLY A 118 -4.35 -9.50 22.26
N ASP A 119 -5.68 -9.56 22.27
CA ASP A 119 -6.47 -10.08 21.15
C ASP A 119 -6.66 -8.97 20.10
N PHE A 120 -5.90 -9.07 19.01
CA PHE A 120 -5.85 -8.08 17.95
C PHE A 120 -6.82 -8.46 16.83
N ARG A 121 -7.62 -7.49 16.38
CA ARG A 121 -8.57 -7.67 15.28
C ARG A 121 -8.38 -6.57 14.25
N ILE A 122 -8.44 -6.94 12.98
CA ILE A 122 -8.50 -6.02 11.84
C ILE A 122 -9.73 -6.34 11.00
N ASP A 123 -10.50 -5.31 10.68
CA ASP A 123 -11.62 -5.38 9.76
C ASP A 123 -11.29 -4.52 8.53
N ALA A 124 -11.47 -5.08 7.34
CA ALA A 124 -11.37 -4.37 6.07
C ALA A 124 -12.70 -4.40 5.33
N ARG A 125 -13.10 -3.25 4.80
CA ARG A 125 -14.27 -3.07 3.94
C ARG A 125 -13.77 -2.75 2.54
N ILE A 126 -14.19 -3.55 1.57
CA ILE A 126 -13.78 -3.38 0.18
C ILE A 126 -14.94 -2.78 -0.60
N VAL A 127 -14.72 -1.58 -1.13
CA VAL A 127 -15.73 -0.82 -1.87
C VAL A 127 -15.35 -0.79 -3.36
N ASN A 128 -16.32 -1.09 -4.22
CA ASN A 128 -16.18 -0.90 -5.65
C ASN A 128 -16.27 0.59 -5.97
N VAL A 129 -15.24 1.15 -6.60
CA VAL A 129 -15.16 2.59 -6.89
C VAL A 129 -16.21 3.04 -7.91
N GLU A 130 -16.57 2.18 -8.86
CA GLU A 130 -17.53 2.51 -9.92
C GLU A 130 -18.96 2.52 -9.39
N THR A 131 -19.35 1.50 -8.62
CA THR A 131 -20.72 1.36 -8.11
C THR A 131 -20.91 1.97 -6.72
N THR A 132 -19.82 2.30 -6.02
CA THR A 132 -19.82 2.74 -4.61
C THR A 132 -20.37 1.67 -3.64
N GLU A 133 -20.57 0.44 -4.11
CA GLU A 133 -21.10 -0.64 -3.29
C GLU A 133 -20.02 -1.26 -2.41
N LEU A 134 -20.41 -1.59 -1.18
CA LEU A 134 -19.63 -2.44 -0.30
C LEU A 134 -19.69 -3.88 -0.83
N VAL A 135 -18.60 -4.33 -1.45
CA VAL A 135 -18.51 -5.68 -2.04
C VAL A 135 -18.36 -6.73 -0.96
N LYS A 136 -17.52 -6.45 0.04
CA LYS A 136 -17.19 -7.41 1.09
C LYS A 136 -16.67 -6.71 2.34
N VAL A 137 -16.91 -7.36 3.49
CA VAL A 137 -16.16 -7.12 4.73
C VAL A 137 -15.33 -8.36 5.04
N THR A 138 -14.03 -8.17 5.21
CA THR A 138 -13.05 -9.19 5.55
C THR A 138 -12.54 -8.92 6.96
N LYS A 139 -12.49 -9.95 7.80
CA LYS A 139 -12.03 -9.86 9.19
C LYS A 139 -10.91 -10.85 9.41
N VAL A 140 -9.85 -10.40 10.09
CA VAL A 140 -8.79 -11.26 10.63
C VAL A 140 -8.60 -10.95 12.11
N SER A 141 -8.29 -11.97 12.92
CA SER A 141 -8.04 -11.79 14.35
C SER A 141 -7.14 -12.88 14.88
N ASP A 142 -6.19 -12.51 15.72
CA ASP A 142 -5.24 -13.38 16.41
C ASP A 142 -4.57 -12.58 17.55
N LYS A 143 -3.59 -13.16 18.22
CA LYS A 143 -2.78 -12.46 19.22
C LYS A 143 -1.95 -11.35 18.59
N ARG A 144 -1.73 -10.26 19.33
CA ARG A 144 -0.99 -9.08 18.87
C ARG A 144 0.45 -9.38 18.43
N ASP A 145 1.09 -10.39 19.00
CA ASP A 145 2.42 -10.86 18.57
C ASP A 145 2.41 -11.50 17.17
N LYS A 146 1.22 -11.85 16.65
CA LYS A 146 0.99 -12.34 15.29
C LYS A 146 0.56 -11.25 14.31
N LEU A 147 0.69 -9.97 14.67
CA LEU A 147 0.24 -8.83 13.85
C LEU A 147 0.75 -8.90 12.41
N TYR A 148 2.01 -9.25 12.19
CA TYR A 148 2.54 -9.37 10.83
C TYR A 148 1.80 -10.45 10.01
N GLY A 149 1.56 -11.63 10.58
CA GLY A 149 0.80 -12.70 9.94
C GLY A 149 -0.65 -12.30 9.67
N LEU A 150 -1.28 -11.52 10.56
CA LEU A 150 -2.61 -10.96 10.31
C LEU A 150 -2.66 -10.07 9.07
N ILE A 151 -1.63 -9.26 8.84
CA ILE A 151 -1.54 -8.37 7.67
C ILE A 151 -1.43 -9.18 6.38
N VAL A 152 -0.57 -10.21 6.34
CA VAL A 152 -0.42 -11.09 5.18
C VAL A 152 -1.72 -11.83 4.88
N ASN A 153 -2.36 -12.39 5.91
CA ASN A 153 -3.64 -13.08 5.81
C ASN A 153 -4.76 -12.15 5.32
N LEU A 154 -4.78 -10.90 5.79
CA LEU A 154 -5.75 -9.90 5.34
C LEU A 154 -5.58 -9.60 3.85
N ALA A 155 -4.36 -9.38 3.38
CA ALA A 155 -4.07 -9.12 1.97
C ALA A 155 -4.52 -10.28 1.06
N GLY A 156 -4.18 -11.52 1.47
CA GLY A 156 -4.60 -12.73 0.76
C GLY A 156 -6.11 -12.95 0.78
N SER A 157 -6.79 -12.55 1.84
CA SER A 157 -8.25 -12.66 1.94
C SER A 157 -8.95 -11.60 1.08
N ILE A 158 -8.48 -10.35 1.09
CA ILE A 158 -9.02 -9.27 0.27
C ILE A 158 -8.97 -9.64 -1.23
N THR A 159 -7.80 -10.07 -1.73
CA THR A 159 -7.65 -10.40 -3.16
C THR A 159 -8.57 -11.54 -3.60
N ARG A 160 -8.71 -12.58 -2.77
CA ARG A 160 -9.64 -13.70 -3.00
C ARG A 160 -11.11 -13.27 -2.97
N ASP A 161 -11.47 -12.43 -2.00
CA ASP A 161 -12.85 -12.03 -1.74
C ASP A 161 -13.44 -11.14 -2.85
N VAL A 162 -12.62 -10.34 -3.55
CA VAL A 162 -13.08 -9.39 -4.58
C VAL A 162 -12.67 -9.74 -6.01
N ASN A 163 -12.42 -11.02 -6.28
CA ASN A 163 -12.05 -11.56 -7.61
C ASN A 163 -10.92 -10.75 -8.28
N LEU A 164 -9.96 -10.29 -7.48
CA LEU A 164 -8.72 -9.72 -7.98
C LEU A 164 -7.75 -10.86 -8.31
N PRO A 165 -6.75 -10.61 -9.17
CA PRO A 165 -5.61 -11.51 -9.30
C PRO A 165 -5.09 -11.91 -7.90
N PRO A 166 -5.10 -13.22 -7.55
CA PRO A 166 -4.71 -13.66 -6.22
C PRO A 166 -3.22 -13.43 -6.01
N LEU A 167 -2.82 -13.16 -4.76
CA LEU A 167 -1.40 -13.12 -4.40
C LEU A 167 -0.74 -14.48 -4.73
N PRO A 168 0.49 -14.50 -5.29
CA PRO A 168 1.20 -15.75 -5.55
C PRO A 168 1.43 -16.53 -4.25
N ARG A 169 1.03 -17.81 -4.20
CA ARG A 169 1.13 -18.63 -2.98
C ARG A 169 2.54 -18.68 -2.41
N GLN A 170 3.54 -18.87 -3.26
CA GLN A 170 4.95 -18.91 -2.84
C GLN A 170 5.40 -17.58 -2.23
N ALA A 171 4.95 -16.44 -2.77
CA ALA A 171 5.25 -15.14 -2.19
C ALA A 171 4.60 -15.01 -0.82
N MET A 172 3.31 -15.38 -0.68
CA MET A 172 2.63 -15.37 0.63
C MET A 172 3.33 -16.24 1.67
N GLU A 173 3.69 -17.49 1.32
CA GLU A 173 4.39 -18.42 2.22
C GLU A 173 5.74 -17.86 2.69
N GLN A 174 6.52 -17.27 1.77
CA GLN A 174 7.77 -16.60 2.10
C GLN A 174 7.52 -15.40 3.02
N ARG A 175 6.51 -14.58 2.72
CA ARG A 175 6.16 -13.41 3.54
C ARG A 175 5.78 -13.86 4.94
N GLU A 176 4.87 -14.83 5.10
CA GLU A 176 4.44 -15.37 6.40
C GLU A 176 5.60 -15.91 7.24
N SER A 177 6.62 -16.50 6.60
CA SER A 177 7.79 -17.04 7.32
C SER A 177 8.74 -15.99 7.91
N ARG A 178 8.66 -14.71 7.52
CA ARG A 178 9.59 -13.66 7.98
C ARG A 178 9.49 -13.33 9.47
N GLN A 179 8.43 -13.77 10.16
CA GLN A 179 8.25 -13.58 11.62
C GLN A 179 8.61 -12.16 12.13
N VAL A 180 8.20 -11.12 11.40
CA VAL A 180 8.56 -9.73 11.76
C VAL A 180 8.00 -9.39 13.14
N PRO A 181 8.84 -9.01 14.12
CA PRO A 181 8.38 -8.68 15.47
C PRO A 181 7.43 -7.50 15.50
N THR A 182 6.38 -7.55 16.32
CA THR A 182 5.40 -6.46 16.46
C THR A 182 6.06 -5.12 16.85
N GLU A 183 7.12 -5.15 17.64
CA GLU A 183 7.90 -3.95 17.99
C GLU A 183 8.51 -3.29 16.75
N ALA A 184 9.09 -4.07 15.83
CA ALA A 184 9.63 -3.55 14.58
C ALA A 184 8.52 -2.90 13.73
N LEU A 185 7.32 -3.51 13.67
CA LEU A 185 6.17 -2.93 12.97
C LEU A 185 5.72 -1.60 13.59
N GLN A 186 5.71 -1.50 14.91
CA GLN A 186 5.34 -0.28 15.64
C GLN A 186 6.36 0.84 15.39
N LEU A 187 7.65 0.54 15.48
CA LEU A 187 8.74 1.48 15.18
C LEU A 187 8.66 1.96 13.73
N TYR A 188 8.46 1.05 12.78
CA TYR A 188 8.25 1.38 11.37
C TYR A 188 7.03 2.28 11.15
N SER A 189 5.92 1.96 11.81
CA SER A 189 4.69 2.76 11.71
C SER A 189 4.89 4.19 12.23
N ARG A 190 5.60 4.35 13.35
CA ARG A 190 5.95 5.68 13.88
C ARG A 190 6.91 6.42 12.96
N ALA A 191 7.89 5.73 12.38
CA ALA A 191 8.81 6.32 11.41
C ALA A 191 8.03 6.92 10.22
N LEU A 192 7.01 6.23 9.71
CA LEU A 192 6.13 6.74 8.65
C LEU A 192 5.39 8.02 9.08
N VAL A 193 4.90 8.09 10.31
CA VAL A 193 4.23 9.29 10.85
C VAL A 193 5.18 10.49 10.87
N TYR A 194 6.42 10.31 11.34
CA TYR A 194 7.40 11.41 11.37
C TYR A 194 7.87 11.79 9.97
N ALA A 195 8.07 10.81 9.08
CA ALA A 195 8.39 11.06 7.68
C ALA A 195 7.28 11.89 7.01
N ASP A 196 6.02 11.57 7.29
CA ASP A 196 4.88 12.31 6.77
C ASP A 196 4.80 13.76 7.23
N ARG A 197 5.30 14.04 8.43
CA ARG A 197 5.38 15.39 9.01
C ARG A 197 6.62 16.16 8.53
N GLY A 198 7.49 15.54 7.74
CA GLY A 198 8.76 16.11 7.32
C GLY A 198 9.86 16.07 8.39
N ASP A 199 9.63 15.41 9.53
CA ASP A 199 10.66 15.21 10.56
C ASP A 199 11.53 14.00 10.18
N THR A 200 12.40 14.23 9.21
CA THR A 200 13.27 13.19 8.63
C THR A 200 14.28 12.64 9.65
N ALA A 201 14.69 13.45 10.63
CA ALA A 201 15.62 13.04 11.67
C ALA A 201 15.00 11.99 12.59
N ARG A 202 13.81 12.26 13.16
CA ARG A 202 13.11 11.26 14.00
C ARG A 202 12.66 10.04 13.20
N ALA A 203 12.23 10.24 11.96
CA ALA A 203 11.86 9.13 11.09
C ALA A 203 13.05 8.20 10.84
N ALA A 204 14.23 8.76 10.54
CA ALA A 204 15.45 7.98 10.35
C ALA A 204 15.88 7.23 11.62
N GLU A 205 15.78 7.86 12.79
CA GLU A 205 16.04 7.20 14.08
C GLU A 205 15.12 5.97 14.27
N LEU A 206 13.82 6.13 14.05
CA LEU A 206 12.84 5.06 14.24
C LEU A 206 13.00 3.94 13.20
N PHE A 207 13.34 4.26 11.95
CA PHE A 207 13.70 3.24 10.96
C PHE A 207 14.94 2.45 11.38
N ASN A 208 15.99 3.12 11.86
CA ASN A 208 17.19 2.44 12.36
C ASN A 208 16.85 1.51 13.52
N ARG A 209 16.04 1.96 14.48
CA ARG A 209 15.60 1.11 15.60
C ARG A 209 14.77 -0.09 15.13
N ALA A 210 13.91 0.08 14.13
CA ALA A 210 13.16 -1.04 13.55
C ALA A 210 14.11 -2.07 12.91
N ILE A 211 15.19 -1.60 12.27
CA ILE A 211 16.24 -2.45 11.68
C ILE A 211 17.10 -3.11 12.78
N GLU A 212 17.36 -2.44 13.89
CA GLU A 212 18.06 -3.04 15.04
C GLU A 212 17.25 -4.20 15.65
N VAL A 213 15.94 -4.03 15.77
CA VAL A 213 15.02 -5.09 16.25
C VAL A 213 14.92 -6.23 15.23
N PHE A 214 14.89 -5.91 13.94
CA PHE A 214 14.79 -6.90 12.86
C PHE A 214 15.69 -6.52 11.68
N PRO A 215 16.94 -7.01 11.63
CA PRO A 215 17.93 -6.59 10.63
C PRO A 215 17.53 -6.81 9.17
N GLU A 216 16.71 -7.81 8.90
CA GLU A 216 16.19 -8.14 7.57
C GLU A 216 14.85 -7.44 7.23
N TYR A 217 14.49 -6.40 7.99
CA TYR A 217 13.28 -5.61 7.73
C TYR A 217 13.44 -4.70 6.50
N THR A 218 13.28 -5.29 5.32
CA THR A 218 13.47 -4.61 4.02
C THR A 218 12.66 -3.32 3.87
N GLU A 219 11.47 -3.26 4.46
CA GLU A 219 10.57 -2.10 4.40
C GLU A 219 11.13 -0.91 5.19
N ALA A 220 11.71 -1.15 6.36
CA ALA A 220 12.36 -0.12 7.16
C ALA A 220 13.68 0.34 6.51
N GLN A 221 14.45 -0.59 5.94
CA GLN A 221 15.66 -0.27 5.16
C GLN A 221 15.32 0.65 3.98
N GLU A 222 14.25 0.34 3.24
CA GLU A 222 13.82 1.16 2.10
C GLU A 222 13.34 2.55 2.53
N GLY A 223 12.52 2.63 3.59
CA GLY A 223 12.10 3.91 4.14
C GLY A 223 13.28 4.81 4.52
N LEU A 224 14.31 4.24 5.15
CA LEU A 224 15.54 4.96 5.48
C LEU A 224 16.33 5.39 4.23
N ARG A 225 16.36 4.58 3.17
CA ARG A 225 17.01 4.95 1.91
C ARG A 225 16.32 6.14 1.25
N GLN A 226 14.98 6.14 1.21
CA GLN A 226 14.19 7.22 0.60
C GLN A 226 14.40 8.55 1.33
N LEU A 227 14.46 8.55 2.66
CA LEU A 227 14.73 9.75 3.45
C LEU A 227 16.10 10.39 3.19
N LYS A 228 17.09 9.61 2.74
CA LYS A 228 18.44 10.11 2.42
C LYS A 228 18.56 10.67 1.01
N GLN A 229 17.57 10.40 0.15
CA GLN A 229 17.57 10.80 -1.26
C GLN A 229 16.71 12.04 -1.53
N GLY A 230 15.80 12.39 -0.62
CA GLY A 230 15.01 13.62 -0.64
C GLY A 230 15.67 14.73 0.16
#